data_AF-W2TYH4-F1
#
_entry.id   AF-W2TYH4-F1
#
_cell.length_a   1.000
_cell.length_b   1.000
_cell.length_c   1.000
_cell.angle_alpha   90.00
_cell.angle_beta   90.00
_cell.angle_gamma   90.00
#
_symmetry.space_group_name_H-M   'P 1'
#
loop_
_entity.id
_entity.type
_entity.pdbx_description
1 polymer ?
#
loop_
_entity_poly.entity_id
_entity_poly.type
_entity_poly.pdbx_seq_one_letter_code
_entity_poly.pdbx_strand_id
1 'polypeptide(L)'
;IIICSLRSEKHNTINVFSLASGHLYERFLNIMMLSVMKHTKNPVKFWLLKNYLSPQFKKDLPLLSDEYGFEYALVEYKWPRWLYQQKEKHRIMWGYKILFLDVLFPLDLQKIIFVDADQVVRADLIELMNYDLEGAPYGLVFIEM
;
A
#
# COMPACT_ATOMS: atom_id res chain seq x y z
N ILE A 1 -2.42 -4.77 6.96
CA ILE A 1 -3.79 -5.25 6.59
C ILE A 1 -3.68 -5.88 5.21
N ILE A 2 -4.12 -7.12 5.04
CA ILE A 2 -4.26 -7.76 3.73
C ILE A 2 -5.74 -7.69 3.35
N ILE A 3 -6.10 -7.31 2.12
CA ILE A 3 -7.51 -7.29 1.67
C ILE A 3 -7.64 -8.20 0.44
N CYS A 4 -8.66 -9.04 0.37
CA CYS A 4 -8.85 -10.03 -0.70
C CYS A 4 -10.22 -9.94 -1.40
N SER A 5 -10.23 -10.15 -2.71
CA SER A 5 -11.40 -10.40 -3.57
C SER A 5 -11.50 -11.91 -3.85
N LEU A 6 -12.72 -12.41 -4.10
CA LEU A 6 -13.11 -13.84 -4.07
C LEU A 6 -12.62 -14.72 -5.25
N ARG A 7 -11.38 -14.57 -5.74
CA ARG A 7 -10.85 -15.41 -6.83
C ARG A 7 -9.56 -16.14 -6.44
N SER A 8 -9.53 -17.46 -6.64
CA SER A 8 -8.38 -18.33 -6.35
C SER A 8 -7.41 -18.39 -7.54
N GLU A 9 -6.73 -17.31 -7.85
CA GLU A 9 -5.57 -17.33 -8.73
C GLU A 9 -4.30 -17.14 -7.91
N LYS A 10 -3.21 -17.84 -8.28
CA LYS A 10 -1.90 -17.54 -7.69
C LYS A 10 -1.54 -16.11 -8.05
N HIS A 11 -1.29 -15.28 -7.04
CA HIS A 11 -0.89 -13.90 -7.27
C HIS A 11 0.54 -13.86 -7.80
N ASN A 12 0.72 -13.53 -9.07
CA ASN A 12 2.05 -13.40 -9.67
C ASN A 12 2.72 -12.06 -9.33
N THR A 13 1.94 -11.06 -8.93
CA THR A 13 2.41 -9.71 -8.63
C THR A 13 2.10 -9.36 -7.17
N ILE A 14 3.08 -8.82 -6.47
CA ILE A 14 2.93 -8.32 -5.10
C ILE A 14 2.40 -6.90 -5.16
N ASN A 15 1.20 -6.68 -4.62
CA ASN A 15 0.58 -5.36 -4.58
C ASN A 15 0.71 -4.77 -3.17
N VAL A 16 1.47 -3.68 -3.04
CA VAL A 16 1.74 -3.02 -1.77
C VAL A 16 1.09 -1.65 -1.74
N PHE A 17 0.21 -1.40 -0.79
CA PHE A 17 -0.36 -0.07 -0.53
C PHE A 17 0.39 0.61 0.61
N SER A 18 0.75 1.87 0.41
CA SER A 18 1.31 2.69 1.48
C SER A 18 0.92 4.16 1.34
N LEU A 19 1.05 4.87 2.45
CA LEU A 19 0.82 6.30 2.52
C LEU A 19 1.87 6.96 3.41
N ALA A 20 2.32 8.13 2.97
CA ALA A 20 3.26 8.96 3.70
C ALA A 20 2.79 10.41 3.65
N SER A 21 3.12 11.17 4.70
CA SER A 21 2.86 12.60 4.75
C SER A 21 4.06 13.32 5.34
N GLY A 22 4.71 14.14 4.53
CA GLY A 22 5.87 14.93 4.92
C GLY A 22 7.19 14.25 4.57
N HIS A 23 8.23 15.07 4.38
CA HIS A 23 9.50 14.63 3.80
C HIS A 23 10.20 13.50 4.57
N LEU A 24 10.06 13.47 5.90
CA LEU A 24 10.64 12.39 6.71
C LEU A 24 9.99 11.04 6.40
N TYR A 25 8.65 11.00 6.35
CA TYR A 25 7.91 9.78 6.03
C TYR A 25 8.06 9.39 4.56
N GLU A 26 8.24 10.34 3.65
CA GLU A 26 8.60 10.06 2.25
C GLU A 26 9.98 9.39 2.14
N ARG A 27 10.95 9.83 2.96
CA ARG A 27 12.25 9.18 3.04
C ARG A 27 12.15 7.77 3.61
N PHE A 28 11.32 7.55 4.63
CA PHE A 28 11.06 6.20 5.14
C PHE A 28 10.35 5.33 4.10
N LEU A 29 9.38 5.88 3.38
CA LEU A 29 8.68 5.19 2.30
C LEU A 29 9.65 4.68 1.23
N ASN A 30 10.67 5.47 0.85
CA ASN A 30 11.73 5.00 -0.03
C ASN A 30 12.47 3.80 0.54
N ILE A 31 12.86 3.85 1.82
CA ILE A 31 13.53 2.72 2.48
C ILE A 31 12.63 1.48 2.52
N MET A 32 11.33 1.65 2.80
CA MET A 32 10.34 0.58 2.79
C MET A 32 10.26 -0.07 1.41
N MET A 33 10.07 0.72 0.35
CA MET A 33 10.00 0.21 -1.03
C MET A 33 11.28 -0.55 -1.41
N LEU A 34 12.45 0.01 -1.10
CA LEU A 34 13.75 -0.64 -1.32
C LEU A 34 13.89 -1.94 -0.54
N SER A 35 13.41 -1.98 0.69
CA SER A 35 13.46 -3.19 1.51
C SER A 35 12.62 -4.31 0.91
N VAL A 36 11.45 -4.01 0.35
CA VAL A 36 10.61 -4.98 -0.36
C VAL A 36 11.34 -5.50 -1.61
N MET A 37 11.83 -4.60 -2.46
CA MET A 37 12.51 -4.97 -3.71
C MET A 37 13.75 -5.83 -3.49
N LYS A 38 14.48 -5.65 -2.38
CA LYS A 38 15.66 -6.46 -2.05
C LYS A 38 15.35 -7.89 -1.63
N HIS A 39 14.14 -8.16 -1.13
CA HIS A 39 13.78 -9.45 -0.53
C HIS A 39 12.79 -10.26 -1.38
N THR A 40 12.48 -9.81 -2.60
CA THR A 40 11.61 -10.56 -3.52
C THR A 40 12.18 -10.57 -4.94
N LYS A 41 11.87 -11.63 -5.68
CA LYS A 41 12.13 -11.75 -7.12
C LYS A 41 10.87 -11.56 -7.96
N ASN A 42 9.71 -11.46 -7.30
CA ASN A 42 8.43 -11.34 -7.98
C ASN A 42 8.20 -9.88 -8.39
N PRO A 43 7.44 -9.64 -9.46
CA PRO A 43 6.99 -8.29 -9.82
C PRO A 43 6.27 -7.63 -8.64
N VAL A 44 6.64 -6.39 -8.34
CA VAL A 44 6.03 -5.59 -7.27
C VAL A 44 5.38 -4.35 -7.87
N LYS A 45 4.17 -4.05 -7.38
CA LYS A 45 3.45 -2.83 -7.70
C LYS A 45 3.11 -2.05 -6.43
N PHE A 46 3.61 -0.82 -6.34
CA PHE A 46 3.33 0.09 -5.24
C PHE A 46 2.15 1.00 -5.56
N TRP A 47 1.13 0.94 -4.70
CA TRP A 47 -0.03 1.81 -4.73
C TRP A 47 0.16 2.89 -3.68
N LEU A 48 0.22 4.15 -4.10
CA LEU A 48 0.52 5.26 -3.20
C LEU A 48 -0.58 6.31 -3.20
N LEU A 49 -0.93 6.80 -2.00
CA LEU A 49 -1.99 7.81 -1.85
C LEU A 49 -1.51 9.20 -2.30
N LYS A 50 -1.94 9.63 -3.49
CA LYS A 50 -1.46 10.83 -4.18
C LYS A 50 -1.60 12.13 -3.39
N ASN A 51 -2.67 12.26 -2.61
CA ASN A 51 -3.03 13.52 -1.93
C ASN A 51 -2.02 13.97 -0.87
N TYR A 52 -1.20 13.06 -0.36
CA TYR A 52 -0.32 13.34 0.79
C TYR A 52 1.17 13.36 0.44
N LEU A 53 1.52 12.98 -0.80
CA LEU A 53 2.87 13.00 -1.32
C LEU A 53 3.26 14.38 -1.85
N SER A 54 4.49 14.80 -1.54
CA SER A 54 5.09 16.03 -2.02
C SER A 54 5.28 16.01 -3.54
N PRO A 55 5.27 17.18 -4.20
CA PRO A 55 5.56 17.27 -5.63
C PRO A 55 6.95 16.76 -5.99
N GLN A 56 7.93 16.93 -5.09
CA GLN A 56 9.30 16.44 -5.29
C GLN A 56 9.31 14.92 -5.35
N PHE A 57 8.72 14.26 -4.34
CA PHE A 57 8.65 12.81 -4.31
C PHE A 57 7.97 12.22 -5.55
N LYS A 58 6.89 12.86 -6.04
CA LYS A 58 6.21 12.44 -7.27
C LYS A 58 7.09 12.54 -8.52
N LYS A 59 8.02 13.49 -8.57
CA LYS A 59 9.00 13.61 -9.67
C LYS A 59 10.10 12.56 -9.58
N ASP A 60 10.43 12.13 -8.36
CA ASP A 60 11.49 11.15 -8.11
C ASP A 60 11.00 9.70 -8.32
N LEU A 61 9.69 9.43 -8.17
CA LEU A 61 9.09 8.11 -8.34
C LEU A 61 9.40 7.39 -9.66
N PRO A 62 9.29 8.03 -10.85
CA PRO A 62 9.68 7.40 -12.11
C PRO A 62 11.14 6.93 -12.11
N LEU A 63 12.05 7.75 -11.60
CA LEU A 63 13.48 7.43 -11.55
C LEU A 63 13.73 6.22 -10.63
N LEU A 64 13.06 6.18 -9.48
CA LEU A 64 13.13 5.05 -8.55
C LEU A 64 12.54 3.78 -9.16
N SER A 65 11.41 3.90 -9.87
CA SER A 65 10.73 2.79 -10.54
C SER A 65 11.62 2.16 -11.61
N ASP A 66 12.32 2.98 -12.40
CA ASP A 66 13.26 2.54 -13.42
C ASP A 66 14.54 1.92 -12.82
N GLU A 67 15.08 2.52 -11.75
CA GLU A 67 16.30 2.04 -11.06
C GLU A 67 16.09 0.69 -10.37
N TYR A 68 14.95 0.52 -9.70
CA TYR A 68 14.67 -0.67 -8.88
C TYR A 68 13.73 -1.68 -9.54
N GLY A 69 13.18 -1.36 -10.72
CA GLY A 69 12.38 -2.29 -11.52
C GLY A 69 11.01 -2.64 -10.94
N PHE A 70 10.36 -1.69 -10.25
CA PHE A 70 8.99 -1.87 -9.74
C PHE A 70 7.98 -1.06 -10.54
N GLU A 71 6.72 -1.48 -10.54
CA GLU A 71 5.61 -0.65 -11.02
C GLU A 71 5.04 0.21 -9.89
N TYR A 72 4.43 1.35 -10.22
CA TYR A 72 3.68 2.12 -9.24
C TYR A 72 2.41 2.74 -9.84
N ALA A 73 1.45 3.03 -8.98
CA ALA A 73 0.23 3.74 -9.31
C ALA A 73 -0.12 4.73 -8.19
N LEU A 74 -0.49 5.95 -8.58
CA LEU A 74 -0.96 6.98 -7.67
C LEU A 74 -2.48 6.92 -7.59
N VAL A 75 -3.01 6.53 -6.43
CA VAL A 75 -4.46 6.46 -6.19
C VAL A 75 -4.94 7.69 -5.43
N GLU A 76 -6.14 8.14 -5.74
CA GLU A 76 -6.81 9.21 -5.02
C GLU A 76 -8.31 8.96 -4.98
N TYR A 77 -8.91 9.24 -3.83
CA TYR A 77 -10.35 9.26 -3.65
C TYR A 77 -10.71 10.52 -2.88
N LYS A 78 -11.85 11.13 -3.21
CA LYS A 78 -12.33 12.32 -2.54
C LYS A 78 -13.27 11.91 -1.41
N TRP A 79 -12.99 12.38 -0.20
CA TRP A 79 -13.87 12.17 0.95
C TRP A 79 -15.31 12.60 0.63
N PRO A 80 -16.30 11.68 0.67
CA PRO A 80 -17.66 12.00 0.28
C PRO A 80 -18.30 13.01 1.21
N ARG A 81 -19.15 13.90 0.66
CA ARG A 81 -19.80 14.96 1.45
C ARG A 81 -20.75 14.44 2.53
N TRP A 82 -21.31 13.25 2.34
CA TRP A 82 -22.24 12.60 3.27
C TRP A 82 -21.55 11.90 4.43
N LEU A 83 -20.24 11.62 4.32
CA LEU A 83 -19.48 10.97 5.37
C LEU A 83 -18.87 12.01 6.31
N TYR A 84 -18.96 11.78 7.62
CA TYR A 84 -18.44 12.71 8.62
C TYR A 84 -16.96 13.04 8.39
N GLN A 85 -16.65 14.31 8.19
CA GLN A 85 -15.30 14.76 7.90
C GLN A 85 -14.47 14.88 9.17
N GLN A 86 -13.21 14.44 9.09
CA GLN A 86 -12.23 14.63 10.14
C GLN A 86 -11.48 15.94 9.93
N LYS A 87 -11.24 16.70 11.01
CA LYS A 87 -10.48 17.96 10.96
C LYS A 87 -8.97 17.73 10.97
N GLU A 88 -8.52 16.76 11.76
CA GLU A 88 -7.10 16.48 11.94
C GLU A 88 -6.54 15.62 10.79
N LYS A 89 -5.43 16.06 10.20
CA LYS A 89 -4.81 15.39 9.04
C LYS A 89 -4.53 13.91 9.28
N HIS A 90 -4.03 13.56 10.47
CA HIS A 90 -3.73 12.16 10.81
C HIS A 90 -4.99 11.29 10.84
N ARG A 91 -6.13 11.81 11.32
CA ARG A 91 -7.40 11.07 11.36
C ARG A 91 -7.95 10.83 9.96
N ILE A 92 -7.80 11.82 9.08
CA ILE A 92 -8.15 11.66 7.67
C ILE A 92 -7.30 10.54 7.06
N MET A 93 -5.98 10.54 7.29
CA MET A 93 -5.09 9.47 6.79
C MET A 93 -5.47 8.09 7.34
N TRP A 94 -5.81 7.97 8.63
CA TRP A 94 -6.31 6.71 9.20
C TRP A 94 -7.62 6.27 8.54
N GLY A 95 -8.52 7.20 8.22
CA GLY A 95 -9.71 6.91 7.43
C GLY A 95 -9.39 6.30 6.08
N TYR A 96 -8.42 6.84 5.34
CA TYR A 96 -7.99 6.28 4.05
C TYR A 96 -7.35 4.88 4.16
N LYS A 97 -6.83 4.49 5.32
CA LYS A 97 -6.30 3.12 5.52
C LYS A 97 -7.38 2.05 5.56
N ILE A 98 -8.64 2.41 5.84
CA ILE A 98 -9.70 1.42 6.11
C ILE A 98 -11.00 1.67 5.35
N LEU A 99 -11.46 2.92 5.22
CA LEU A 99 -12.81 3.24 4.77
C LEU A 99 -13.03 3.10 3.26
N PHE A 100 -11.96 3.19 2.47
CA PHE A 100 -12.06 3.35 1.01
C PHE A 100 -11.28 2.27 0.25
N LEU A 101 -10.99 1.15 0.92
CA LEU A 101 -10.18 0.06 0.35
C LEU A 101 -10.86 -0.61 -0.85
N ASP A 102 -12.19 -0.52 -0.93
CA ASP A 102 -13.01 -1.02 -2.02
C ASP A 102 -13.01 -0.09 -3.25
N VAL A 103 -12.97 1.23 -3.04
CA VAL A 103 -13.07 2.23 -4.10
C VAL A 103 -11.75 2.82 -4.56
N LEU A 104 -10.67 2.65 -3.79
CA LEU A 104 -9.34 3.20 -4.11
C LEU A 104 -8.64 2.45 -5.25
N PHE A 105 -8.97 1.18 -5.44
CA PHE A 105 -8.27 0.29 -6.35
C PHE A 105 -9.18 -0.16 -7.50
N PRO A 106 -8.61 -0.51 -8.67
CA PRO A 106 -9.40 -1.02 -9.78
C PRO A 106 -9.96 -2.41 -9.46
N LEU A 107 -11.08 -2.77 -10.08
CA LEU A 107 -11.86 -3.98 -9.78
C LEU A 107 -11.12 -5.29 -10.10
N ASP A 108 -10.10 -5.24 -10.95
CA ASP A 108 -9.24 -6.37 -11.30
C ASP A 108 -8.18 -6.67 -10.23
N LEU A 109 -7.96 -5.75 -9.28
CA LEU A 109 -7.02 -5.96 -8.19
C LEU A 109 -7.60 -6.93 -7.16
N GLN A 110 -7.06 -8.15 -7.13
CA GLN A 110 -7.59 -9.21 -6.26
C GLN A 110 -7.15 -9.08 -4.81
N LYS A 111 -5.87 -8.79 -4.54
CA LYS A 111 -5.34 -8.74 -3.17
C LYS A 111 -4.31 -7.63 -3.04
N ILE A 112 -4.30 -6.95 -1.90
CA ILE A 112 -3.36 -5.87 -1.59
C ILE A 112 -2.88 -5.94 -0.15
N ILE A 113 -1.60 -5.63 0.08
CA ILE A 113 -0.96 -5.62 1.38
C ILE A 113 -0.68 -4.16 1.77
N PHE A 114 -1.25 -3.71 2.89
CA PHE A 114 -0.88 -2.44 3.49
C PHE A 114 0.40 -2.57 4.33
N VAL A 115 1.40 -1.75 4.01
CA VAL A 115 2.68 -1.63 4.72
C VAL A 115 2.87 -0.17 5.12
N ASP A 116 3.15 0.09 6.40
CA ASP A 116 3.40 1.45 6.88
C ASP A 116 4.77 1.96 6.38
N ALA A 117 4.86 3.25 6.12
CA ALA A 117 6.04 3.86 5.49
C ALA A 117 7.31 3.74 6.33
N ASP A 118 7.21 3.58 7.65
CA ASP A 118 8.31 3.43 8.60
C ASP A 118 8.76 1.97 8.80
N GLN A 119 8.13 1.01 8.13
CA GLN A 119 8.47 -0.41 8.24
C GLN A 119 9.60 -0.81 7.30
N VAL A 120 10.42 -1.77 7.76
CA VAL A 120 11.47 -2.42 6.95
C VAL A 120 11.10 -3.88 6.78
N VAL A 121 10.92 -4.30 5.53
CA VAL A 121 10.55 -5.66 5.17
C VAL A 121 11.82 -6.49 4.94
N ARG A 122 11.90 -7.65 5.59
CA ARG A 122 13.02 -8.62 5.47
C ARG A 122 12.62 -9.99 4.94
N ALA A 123 11.33 -10.22 4.76
CA ALA A 123 10.77 -11.46 4.21
C ALA A 123 10.16 -11.20 2.83
N ASP A 124 9.95 -12.26 2.04
CA ASP A 124 9.29 -12.14 0.75
C ASP A 124 7.77 -11.97 0.94
N LEU A 125 7.23 -10.81 0.57
CA LEU A 125 5.79 -10.51 0.71
C LEU A 125 4.89 -11.40 -0.14
N ILE A 126 5.45 -12.18 -1.07
CA ILE A 126 4.68 -13.19 -1.81
C ILE A 126 4.03 -14.22 -0.89
N GLU A 127 4.65 -14.51 0.26
CA GLU A 127 4.10 -15.43 1.27
C GLU A 127 2.78 -14.88 1.82
N LEU A 128 2.72 -13.57 2.10
CA LEU A 128 1.50 -12.90 2.55
C LEU A 128 0.45 -12.79 1.45
N MET A 129 0.88 -12.58 0.19
CA MET A 129 -0.05 -12.62 -0.95
C MET A 129 -0.71 -13.99 -1.08
N ASN A 130 0.06 -15.08 -0.93
CA ASN A 130 -0.47 -16.44 -1.05
C ASN A 130 -1.09 -16.99 0.24
N TYR A 131 -1.06 -16.22 1.33
CA TYR A 131 -1.65 -16.62 2.60
C TYR A 131 -3.17 -16.79 2.45
N ASP A 132 -3.67 -17.92 2.94
CA ASP A 132 -5.09 -18.22 2.96
C ASP A 132 -5.76 -17.51 4.15
N LEU A 133 -6.79 -16.72 3.84
CA LEU A 133 -7.56 -15.99 4.85
C LEU A 133 -8.78 -16.77 5.33
N GLU A 134 -8.96 -18.02 4.90
CA GLU A 134 -10.06 -18.91 5.32
C GLU A 134 -11.45 -18.28 5.08
N GLY A 135 -11.58 -17.54 3.98
CA GLY A 135 -12.80 -16.81 3.62
C GLY A 135 -12.96 -15.43 4.26
N ALA A 136 -12.04 -14.99 5.12
CA ALA A 136 -12.07 -13.63 5.68
C ALA A 136 -11.68 -12.57 4.64
N PRO A 137 -12.33 -11.38 4.66
CA PRO A 137 -12.05 -10.31 3.69
C PRO A 137 -10.71 -9.61 3.96
N TYR A 138 -10.22 -9.64 5.20
CA TYR A 138 -8.93 -9.06 5.56
C TYR A 138 -8.19 -9.80 6.68
N GLY A 139 -6.85 -9.74 6.63
CA GLY A 139 -5.94 -10.25 7.64
C GLY A 139 -5.21 -9.13 8.40
N LEU A 140 -5.08 -9.27 9.72
CA LEU A 140 -4.38 -8.35 10.62
C LEU A 140 -3.31 -9.11 11.43
N VAL A 141 -2.19 -8.44 11.68
CA VAL A 141 -1.19 -8.92 12.63
C VAL A 141 -1.51 -8.31 13.98
N PHE A 142 -1.74 -9.16 14.97
CA PHE A 142 -1.86 -8.75 16.36
C PHE A 142 -0.48 -8.72 16.99
N ILE A 143 -0.22 -7.69 17.78
CA ILE A 143 0.92 -7.69 18.69
C ILE A 143 0.39 -8.30 19.99
N GLU A 144 0.89 -9.47 20.38
CA GLU A 144 0.75 -9.89 21.77
C GLU A 144 1.56 -8.91 22.62
N MET A 145 0.85 -8.18 23.49
CA MET A 145 1.42 -7.26 24.47
C MET A 145 1.66 -7.97 25.79
#